data_AF-B3RKT1-F1
#
_entry.id   AF-B3RKT1-F1
#
_cell.length_a   1.000
_cell.length_b   1.000
_cell.length_c   1.000
_cell.angle_alpha   90.00
_cell.angle_beta   90.00
_cell.angle_gamma   90.00
#
_symmetry.space_group_name_H-M   'P 1'
#
loop_
_entity.id
_entity.type
_entity.pdbx_description
1 polymer ?
#
loop_
_entity_poly.entity_id
_entity_poly.type
_entity_poly.pdbx_seq_one_letter_code
_entity_poly.pdbx_strand_id
1 'polypeptide(L)'
;MALCRRRRSFTVEYKIQAVKYLRANNCNVSKTAREYGVERVRIREWNKNYVKLAAENEGDRKKKRKLHVGRRPISIDLDNAVYEYYKDELANNRLVSNKLLKKKALELAKELNISQTFRASDTWLKRWKKRLGISLHKSNNSNC
;
A
#
# COMPACT_ATOMS: atom_id res chain seq x y z
N MET A 1 24.50 -2.42 25.61
CA MET A 1 23.74 -3.37 24.76
C MET A 1 22.50 -2.68 24.23
N ALA A 2 22.41 -2.41 22.92
CA ALA A 2 21.21 -1.80 22.35
C ALA A 2 20.09 -2.84 22.26
N LEU A 3 19.09 -2.73 23.13
CA LEU A 3 17.88 -3.55 23.04
C LEU A 3 17.15 -3.20 21.74
N CYS A 4 17.24 -4.08 20.75
CA CYS A 4 16.50 -3.94 19.50
C CYS A 4 14.99 -4.02 19.81
N ARG A 5 14.36 -2.85 19.97
CA ARG A 5 12.96 -2.75 20.39
C ARG A 5 12.06 -3.25 19.26
N ARG A 6 11.47 -4.44 19.45
CA ARG A 6 10.52 -5.04 18.52
C ARG A 6 9.41 -4.04 18.20
N ARG A 7 9.24 -3.68 16.91
CA ARG A 7 8.18 -2.77 16.47
C ARG A 7 6.82 -3.42 16.75
N ARG A 8 6.01 -2.81 17.62
CA ARG A 8 4.63 -3.22 17.88
C ARG A 8 3.70 -2.52 16.87
N SER A 9 2.81 -3.28 16.24
CA SER A 9 1.72 -2.75 15.43
C SER A 9 0.45 -2.65 16.28
N PHE A 10 -0.28 -1.54 16.16
CA PHE A 10 -1.55 -1.30 16.86
C PHE A 10 -2.66 -1.09 15.83
N THR A 11 -3.85 -1.63 16.10
CA THR A 11 -5.05 -1.41 15.26
C THR A 11 -5.51 0.05 15.34
N VAL A 12 -6.24 0.51 14.32
CA VAL A 12 -6.79 1.88 14.30
C VAL A 12 -7.74 2.10 15.49
N GLU A 13 -8.61 1.12 15.75
CA GLU A 13 -9.53 1.11 16.88
C GLU A 13 -8.81 1.25 18.23
N TYR A 14 -7.74 0.49 18.45
CA TYR A 14 -6.94 0.57 19.69
C TYR A 14 -6.36 1.97 19.90
N LYS A 15 -5.85 2.61 18.83
CA LYS A 15 -5.33 3.97 18.90
C LYS A 15 -6.42 4.98 19.23
N ILE A 16 -7.62 4.81 18.67
CA ILE A 16 -8.77 5.69 18.94
C ILE A 16 -9.22 5.55 20.38
N GLN A 17 -9.35 4.32 20.89
CA GLN A 17 -9.71 4.08 22.30
C GLN A 17 -8.71 4.74 23.26
N ALA A 18 -7.42 4.58 23.01
CA ALA A 18 -6.38 5.23 23.81
C ALA A 18 -6.49 6.77 23.80
N VAL A 19 -6.83 7.38 22.66
CA VAL A 19 -7.04 8.84 22.59
C VAL A 19 -8.36 9.27 23.26
N LYS A 20 -9.43 8.49 23.16
CA LYS A 20 -10.69 8.76 23.89
C LYS A 20 -10.45 8.73 25.40
N TYR A 21 -9.75 7.72 25.90
CA TYR A 21 -9.37 7.63 27.31
C TYR A 21 -8.48 8.80 27.74
N LEU A 22 -7.52 9.21 26.90
CA LEU A 22 -6.69 10.38 27.17
C LEU A 22 -7.54 11.64 27.38
N ARG A 23 -8.50 11.90 26.48
CA ARG A 23 -9.38 13.07 26.54
C ARG A 23 -10.32 13.04 27.76
N ALA A 24 -10.81 11.85 28.12
CA ALA A 24 -11.64 11.67 29.32
C ALA A 24 -10.86 11.86 30.63
N ASN A 25 -9.55 11.61 30.65
CA ASN A 25 -8.70 11.74 31.84
C ASN A 25 -7.88 13.06 31.87
N ASN A 26 -8.50 14.20 31.52
CA ASN A 26 -7.85 15.52 31.53
C ASN A 26 -6.54 15.59 30.71
N CYS A 27 -6.47 14.85 29.61
CA CYS A 27 -5.27 14.77 28.77
C CYS A 27 -4.01 14.26 29.48
N ASN A 28 -4.16 13.44 30.53
CA ASN A 28 -3.01 12.85 31.23
C ASN A 28 -2.34 11.73 30.41
N VAL A 29 -1.29 12.10 29.67
CA VAL A 29 -0.52 11.19 28.81
C VAL A 29 0.18 10.09 29.60
N SER A 30 0.69 10.39 30.80
CA SER A 30 1.45 9.42 31.61
C SER A 30 0.55 8.31 32.14
N LYS A 31 -0.64 8.66 32.64
CA LYS A 31 -1.63 7.68 33.09
C LYS A 31 -2.12 6.80 31.94
N THR A 32 -2.46 7.42 30.81
CA THR A 32 -2.89 6.72 29.59
C THR A 32 -1.82 5.77 29.06
N ALA A 33 -0.56 6.20 29.04
CA ALA A 33 0.57 5.37 28.61
C ALA A 33 0.74 4.12 29.48
N ARG A 34 0.58 4.25 30.80
CA ARG A 34 0.65 3.13 31.74
C ARG A 34 -0.51 2.16 31.55
N GLU A 35 -1.73 2.68 31.45
CA GLU A 35 -2.96 1.88 31.28
C GLU A 35 -2.91 1.03 30.01
N TYR A 36 -2.51 1.63 28.88
CA TYR A 36 -2.47 0.95 27.58
C TYR A 36 -1.13 0.25 27.31
N GLY A 37 -0.16 0.29 28.23
CA GLY A 37 1.18 -0.29 28.03
C GLY A 37 1.92 0.28 26.79
N VAL A 38 1.69 1.56 26.48
CA VAL A 38 2.25 2.25 25.32
C VAL A 38 3.15 3.38 25.79
N GLU A 39 4.22 3.65 25.04
CA GLU A 39 5.07 4.80 25.28
C GLU A 39 4.34 6.13 25.08
N ARG A 40 4.64 7.11 25.94
CA ARG A 40 4.04 8.45 25.95
C ARG A 40 4.11 9.15 24.59
N VAL A 41 5.22 8.97 23.86
CA VAL A 41 5.42 9.53 22.52
C VAL A 41 4.33 9.08 21.55
N ARG A 42 3.95 7.79 21.57
CA ARG A 42 2.90 7.26 20.69
C ARG A 42 1.52 7.80 21.04
N ILE A 43 1.22 7.96 22.33
CA ILE A 43 -0.05 8.57 22.77
C ILE A 43 -0.18 10.01 22.24
N ARG A 44 0.92 10.79 22.29
CA ARG A 44 0.95 12.15 21.70
C ARG A 44 0.77 12.11 20.19
N GLU A 45 1.47 11.22 19.49
CA GLU A 45 1.34 11.05 18.04
C GLU A 45 -0.08 10.66 17.61
N TRP A 46 -0.74 9.76 18.36
CA TRP A 46 -2.10 9.34 18.07
C TRP A 46 -3.09 10.46 18.33
N ASN A 47 -2.91 11.23 19.41
CA ASN A 47 -3.77 12.38 19.69
C ASN A 47 -3.65 13.45 18.58
N LYS A 48 -2.41 13.74 18.11
CA LYS A 48 -2.19 14.67 16.98
C LYS A 48 -2.87 14.19 15.70
N ASN A 49 -2.90 12.88 15.45
CA ASN A 49 -3.50 12.28 14.25
C ASN A 49 -4.94 11.80 14.46
N TYR A 50 -5.61 12.15 15.57
CA TYR A 50 -6.91 11.61 15.94
C TYR A 50 -7.97 11.78 14.86
N VAL A 51 -8.05 12.95 14.23
CA VAL A 51 -9.01 13.24 13.14
C VAL A 51 -8.85 12.27 11.98
N LYS A 52 -7.59 11.98 11.59
CA LYS A 52 -7.30 11.00 10.53
C LYS A 52 -7.65 9.57 10.95
N LEU A 53 -7.35 9.22 12.20
CA LEU A 53 -7.68 7.89 12.74
C LEU A 53 -9.20 7.67 12.79
N ALA A 54 -9.97 8.67 13.25
CA ALA A 54 -11.43 8.61 13.31
C ALA A 54 -12.06 8.43 11.92
N ALA A 55 -11.63 9.23 10.95
CA ALA A 55 -12.08 9.10 9.56
C ALA A 55 -11.71 7.73 8.93
N GLU A 56 -10.56 7.16 9.29
CA GLU A 56 -10.15 5.81 8.84
C GLU A 56 -10.98 4.69 9.48
N ASN A 57 -11.56 4.92 10.66
CA ASN A 57 -12.38 3.94 11.39
C ASN A 57 -13.85 3.93 10.95
N GLU A 58 -14.38 5.09 10.52
CA GLU A 58 -15.77 5.25 10.09
C GLU A 58 -16.01 4.80 8.64
N GLY A 59 -15.04 4.94 7.74
CA GLY A 59 -15.20 4.48 6.36
C GLY A 59 -15.24 2.95 6.22
N ASP A 60 -15.89 2.45 5.17
CA ASP A 60 -15.89 1.03 4.70
C ASP A 60 -14.48 0.43 4.44
N ARG A 61 -13.43 1.24 4.66
CA ARG A 61 -12.02 0.86 4.63
C ARG A 61 -11.58 0.01 5.83
N LYS A 62 -12.48 -0.38 6.74
CA LYS A 62 -12.21 -1.23 7.92
C LYS A 62 -11.38 -2.50 7.62
N LYS A 63 -11.35 -2.99 6.38
CA LYS A 63 -10.63 -4.24 6.01
C LYS A 63 -9.55 -4.12 4.94
N LYS A 64 -9.27 -2.94 4.40
CA LYS A 64 -8.22 -2.81 3.38
C LYS A 64 -7.09 -1.98 3.97
N ARG A 65 -6.05 -2.65 4.52
CA ARG A 65 -4.72 -2.02 4.66
C ARG A 65 -4.52 -1.24 3.37
N LYS A 66 -4.34 0.09 3.43
CA LYS A 66 -4.08 0.88 2.22
C LYS A 66 -2.98 0.13 1.47
N LEU A 67 -3.29 -0.45 0.31
CA LEU A 67 -2.30 -1.17 -0.51
C LEU A 67 -1.09 -0.26 -0.83
N HIS A 68 -1.30 1.05 -0.65
CA HIS A 68 -0.39 2.17 -0.84
C HIS A 68 0.45 2.61 0.37
N VAL A 69 0.51 1.86 1.49
CA VAL A 69 1.55 2.14 2.53
C VAL A 69 2.95 1.67 2.07
N GLY A 70 3.03 0.96 0.93
CA GLY A 70 4.29 0.58 0.29
C GLY A 70 4.88 1.68 -0.60
N ARG A 71 6.04 1.38 -1.21
CA ARG A 71 6.69 2.25 -2.20
C ARG A 71 5.69 2.62 -3.30
N ARG A 72 5.50 3.92 -3.51
CA ARG A 72 4.64 4.46 -4.58
C ARG A 72 5.11 3.95 -5.95
N PRO A 73 4.21 3.77 -6.93
CA PRO A 73 4.62 3.50 -8.30
C PRO A 73 5.55 4.61 -8.81
N ILE A 74 6.42 4.25 -9.75
CA ILE A 74 7.39 5.18 -10.34
C ILE A 74 6.65 6.31 -11.06
N SER A 75 5.62 5.96 -11.82
CA SER A 75 4.61 6.89 -12.32
C SER A 75 3.28 6.16 -12.44
N ILE A 76 2.20 6.85 -12.11
CA ILE A 76 0.83 6.37 -12.29
C ILE A 76 0.47 6.43 -13.79
N ASP A 77 0.95 7.44 -14.50
CA ASP A 77 0.68 7.64 -15.92
C ASP A 77 1.25 6.49 -16.75
N LEU A 78 2.48 6.05 -16.43
CA LEU A 78 3.08 4.86 -17.05
C LEU A 78 2.29 3.59 -16.74
N ASP A 79 1.88 3.41 -15.49
CA ASP A 79 1.10 2.24 -15.08
C ASP A 79 -0.23 2.15 -15.85
N ASN A 80 -0.90 3.29 -16.05
CA ASN A 80 -2.16 3.41 -16.79
C ASN A 80 -1.95 3.19 -18.29
N ALA A 81 -0.93 3.81 -18.90
CA ALA A 81 -0.65 3.64 -20.33
C ALA A 81 -0.35 2.17 -20.69
N VAL A 82 0.41 1.46 -19.83
CA VAL A 82 0.66 0.02 -20.01
C VAL A 82 -0.61 -0.80 -19.81
N TYR A 83 -1.53 -0.34 -18.96
CA TYR A 83 -2.80 -1.03 -18.71
C TYR A 83 -3.77 -0.91 -19.88
N GLU A 84 -3.90 0.28 -20.47
CA GLU A 84 -4.71 0.46 -21.69
C GLU A 84 -4.21 -0.45 -22.82
N TYR A 85 -2.89 -0.47 -23.07
CA TYR A 85 -2.29 -1.40 -24.04
C TYR A 85 -2.63 -2.87 -23.72
N TYR A 86 -2.57 -3.27 -22.45
CA TYR A 86 -2.93 -4.63 -22.05
C TYR A 86 -4.40 -4.95 -22.32
N LYS A 87 -5.31 -4.00 -22.08
CA LYS A 87 -6.74 -4.17 -22.35
C LYS A 87 -7.03 -4.28 -23.85
N ASP A 88 -6.37 -3.47 -24.67
CA ASP A 88 -6.51 -3.52 -26.12
C ASP A 88 -6.08 -4.88 -26.68
N GLU A 89 -4.95 -5.40 -26.22
CA GLU A 89 -4.47 -6.72 -26.64
C GLU A 89 -5.41 -7.86 -26.18
N LEU A 90 -5.98 -7.75 -24.97
CA LEU A 90 -7.01 -8.70 -24.51
C LEU A 90 -8.28 -8.64 -25.36
N ALA A 91 -8.74 -7.44 -25.75
CA ALA A 91 -9.88 -7.26 -26.63
C ALA A 91 -9.64 -7.88 -28.02
N ASN A 92 -8.37 -7.91 -28.46
CA ASN A 92 -7.94 -8.55 -29.69
C ASN A 92 -7.66 -10.07 -29.54
N ASN A 93 -8.04 -10.69 -28.41
CA ASN A 93 -7.77 -12.11 -28.08
C ASN A 93 -6.28 -12.50 -28.15
N ARG A 94 -5.36 -11.55 -27.95
CA ARG A 94 -3.92 -11.81 -27.97
C ARG A 94 -3.39 -12.08 -26.57
N LEU A 95 -2.56 -13.12 -26.46
CA LEU A 95 -1.87 -13.45 -25.22
C LEU A 95 -0.68 -12.51 -25.01
N VAL A 96 -0.81 -11.57 -24.07
CA VAL A 96 0.27 -10.64 -23.74
C VAL A 96 1.26 -11.30 -22.77
N SER A 97 2.43 -11.68 -23.31
CA SER A 97 3.53 -12.19 -22.49
C SER A 97 4.11 -11.11 -21.59
N ASN A 98 4.67 -11.52 -20.44
CA ASN A 98 5.43 -10.64 -19.55
C ASN A 98 6.57 -9.91 -20.27
N LYS A 99 7.22 -10.56 -21.24
CA LYS A 99 8.29 -9.94 -22.05
C LYS A 99 7.75 -8.78 -22.88
N LEU A 100 6.56 -8.95 -23.47
CA LEU A 100 5.91 -7.93 -24.30
C LEU A 100 5.48 -6.73 -23.45
N LEU A 101 4.88 -6.97 -22.28
CA LEU A 101 4.53 -5.90 -21.33
C LEU A 101 5.74 -5.08 -20.89
N LYS A 102 6.86 -5.74 -20.58
CA LYS A 102 8.11 -5.04 -20.21
C LYS A 102 8.64 -4.20 -21.37
N LYS A 103 8.63 -4.72 -22.59
CA LYS A 103 9.07 -3.99 -23.78
C LYS A 103 8.21 -2.75 -23.99
N LYS A 104 6.88 -2.91 -23.98
CA LYS A 104 5.96 -1.77 -24.14
C LYS A 104 6.09 -0.75 -23.02
N ALA A 105 6.31 -1.18 -21.79
CA ALA A 105 6.56 -0.27 -20.68
C ALA A 105 7.84 0.56 -20.84
N LEU A 106 8.90 0.01 -21.45
CA LEU A 106 10.11 0.77 -21.74
C LEU A 106 9.90 1.79 -22.86
N GLU A 107 9.12 1.44 -23.90
CA GLU A 107 8.74 2.36 -24.98
C GLU A 107 7.93 3.53 -24.42
N LEU A 108 6.85 3.24 -23.68
CA LEU A 108 6.00 4.25 -23.05
C LEU A 108 6.77 5.12 -22.04
N ALA A 109 7.73 4.55 -21.31
CA ALA A 109 8.55 5.32 -20.37
C ALA A 109 9.46 6.33 -21.09
N LYS A 110 9.92 6.02 -22.31
CA LYS A 110 10.68 6.95 -23.15
C LYS A 110 9.78 8.03 -23.73
N GLU A 111 8.61 7.65 -24.26
CA GLU A 111 7.63 8.59 -24.83
C GLU A 111 7.13 9.61 -23.81
N LEU A 112 6.85 9.16 -22.58
CA LEU A 112 6.35 10.02 -21.50
C LEU A 112 7.47 10.75 -20.73
N ASN A 113 8.74 10.53 -21.09
CA ASN A 113 9.92 11.10 -20.42
C ASN A 113 9.95 10.93 -18.88
N ILE A 114 9.38 9.82 -18.37
CA ILE A 114 9.07 9.63 -16.95
C ILE A 114 10.33 9.35 -16.11
N SER A 115 11.30 8.62 -16.65
CA SER A 115 12.60 8.45 -16.02
C SER A 115 13.58 7.70 -16.91
N GLN A 116 14.78 8.25 -17.08
CA GLN A 116 15.90 7.56 -17.73
C GLN A 116 16.38 6.31 -16.96
N THR A 117 15.96 6.15 -15.71
CA THR A 117 16.36 5.00 -14.86
C THR A 117 15.35 3.85 -14.86
N PHE A 118 14.21 4.00 -15.55
CA PHE A 118 13.19 2.97 -15.59
C PHE A 118 13.66 1.73 -16.36
N ARG A 119 13.65 0.57 -15.69
CA ARG A 119 14.22 -0.69 -16.22
C ARG A 119 13.18 -1.81 -16.42
N ALA A 120 11.88 -1.52 -16.32
CA ALA A 120 10.79 -2.51 -16.43
C ALA A 120 11.10 -3.86 -15.75
N SER A 121 11.63 -3.82 -14.52
CA SER A 121 12.12 -5.01 -13.83
C SER A 121 11.00 -6.00 -13.49
N ASP A 122 11.34 -7.26 -13.22
CA ASP A 122 10.37 -8.27 -12.75
C ASP A 122 9.62 -7.81 -11.50
N THR A 123 10.32 -7.13 -10.60
CA THR A 123 9.70 -6.56 -9.39
C THR A 123 8.70 -5.46 -9.73
N TRP A 124 9.00 -4.61 -10.71
CA TRP A 124 8.04 -3.61 -11.17
C TRP A 124 6.79 -4.29 -11.76
N LEU A 125 6.96 -5.25 -12.67
CA LEU A 125 5.83 -5.94 -13.32
C LEU A 125 4.95 -6.67 -12.32
N LYS A 126 5.55 -7.42 -11.37
CA LYS A 126 4.81 -8.10 -10.29
C LYS A 126 3.97 -7.11 -9.47
N ARG A 127 4.52 -5.94 -9.15
CA ARG A 127 3.81 -4.90 -8.40
C ARG A 127 2.74 -4.22 -9.23
N TRP A 128 3.01 -3.95 -10.52
CA TRP A 128 2.05 -3.38 -11.47
C TRP A 128 0.81 -4.27 -11.60
N LYS A 129 0.99 -5.58 -11.84
CA LYS A 129 -0.11 -6.56 -11.86
C LYS A 129 -0.91 -6.56 -10.56
N LYS A 130 -0.21 -6.56 -9.42
CA LYS A 130 -0.85 -6.53 -8.09
C LYS A 130 -1.65 -5.25 -7.84
N ARG A 131 -1.17 -4.09 -8.33
CA ARG A 131 -1.88 -2.80 -8.20
C ARG A 131 -3.17 -2.79 -9.01
N LEU A 132 -3.12 -3.30 -10.24
CA LEU A 132 -4.25 -3.29 -11.17
C LEU A 132 -5.18 -4.50 -11.03
N GLY A 133 -4.90 -5.42 -10.10
CA GLY A 133 -5.72 -6.61 -9.89
C GLY A 133 -5.62 -7.65 -11.02
N ILE A 134 -4.58 -7.57 -11.86
CA ILE A 134 -4.34 -8.53 -12.94
C ILE A 134 -3.88 -9.84 -12.29
N SER A 135 -4.81 -10.77 -12.11
CA SER A 135 -4.54 -12.07 -11.50
C SER A 135 -3.64 -12.90 -12.41
N LEU A 136 -2.55 -13.43 -11.87
CA LEU A 136 -1.87 -14.57 -12.45
C LEU A 136 -2.81 -15.76 -12.24
N HIS A 137 -3.76 -15.99 -13.14
CA HIS A 137 -4.38 -17.31 -13.20
C HIS A 137 -3.21 -18.28 -13.39
N LYS A 138 -2.93 -19.11 -12.38
CA LYS A 138 -2.20 -20.35 -12.62
C LYS A 138 -3.10 -21.09 -13.61
N SER A 139 -2.64 -21.19 -14.85
CA SER A 139 -3.08 -22.29 -15.69
C SER A 139 -2.66 -23.55 -14.92
N ASN A 140 -3.59 -24.12 -14.16
CA ASN A 140 -3.50 -25.52 -13.77
C ASN A 140 -3.77 -26.28 -15.06
N ASN A 141 -2.74 -26.46 -15.87
CA ASN A 141 -2.74 -27.47 -16.91
C ASN A 141 -1.68 -28.51 -16.54
N SER A 142 -2.16 -29.60 -15.96
CA SER A 142 -1.44 -30.87 -15.85
C SER A 142 -2.51 -31.96 -15.87
N ASN A 143 -3.02 -32.23 -17.07
CA ASN A 143 -3.53 -33.54 -17.42
C ASN A 143 -2.31 -34.48 -17.56
N CYS A 144 -2.10 -35.35 -16.58
CA CYS A 144 -1.59 -36.71 -16.74
C CYS A 144 -1.78 -37.50 -15.44
#